data_AF-A0A7S4NK16-F1
#
_entry.id   AF-A0A7S4NK16-F1
#
_cell.length_a   1.000
_cell.length_b   1.000
_cell.length_c   1.000
_cell.angle_alpha   90.00
_cell.angle_beta   90.00
_cell.angle_gamma   90.00
#
_symmetry.space_group_name_H-M   'P 1'
#
loop_
_entity.id
_entity.type
_entity.pdbx_description
1 polymer ?
#
loop_
_entity_poly.entity_id
_entity_poly.type
_entity_poly.pdbx_seq_one_letter_code
_entity_poly.pdbx_strand_id
1 'polypeptide(L)'
;LTDAEKPEITIKDAHLNVDASGLPCALAYLDRKRLIVSQGGGMDKTVKVWDVRRTDKPVKIFENVDCSSFGSAICFSPDGNFFAVGSRVFSSSSARSKKKRKEERGEVNIFDSSRLVNLQSLHITSGPVVSLYWDATSNNLLAGSTGG
;
A
#
# COMPACT_ATOMS: atom_id res chain seq x y z
N LEU A 1 31.89 -19.95 -13.66
CA LEU A 1 30.66 -19.67 -12.89
C LEU A 1 30.94 -18.39 -12.12
N THR A 2 30.63 -17.26 -12.74
CA THR A 2 30.90 -15.92 -12.21
C THR A 2 29.99 -15.66 -11.02
N ASP A 3 30.50 -14.94 -10.01
CA ASP A 3 29.76 -14.41 -8.87
C ASP A 3 28.38 -13.89 -9.30
N ALA A 4 27.34 -14.72 -9.16
CA ALA A 4 25.98 -14.27 -9.32
C ALA A 4 25.71 -13.30 -8.17
N GLU A 5 25.75 -12.03 -8.54
CA GLU A 5 25.93 -10.86 -7.69
C GLU A 5 24.92 -10.83 -6.53
N LYS A 6 25.46 -10.60 -5.34
CA LYS A 6 24.72 -10.25 -4.13
C LYS A 6 23.72 -9.12 -4.44
N PRO A 7 22.54 -9.05 -3.77
CA PRO A 7 21.57 -7.98 -4.01
C PRO A 7 22.23 -6.60 -3.92
N GLU A 8 22.11 -5.81 -5.00
CA GLU A 8 22.69 -4.47 -5.11
C GLU A 8 22.05 -3.49 -4.12
N ILE A 9 20.75 -3.70 -3.80
CA ILE A 9 19.97 -2.79 -2.97
C ILE A 9 19.19 -3.58 -1.93
N THR A 10 19.38 -3.22 -0.67
CA THR A 10 18.65 -3.78 0.48
C THR A 10 18.13 -2.64 1.34
N ILE A 11 16.81 -2.57 1.54
CA ILE A 11 16.17 -1.65 2.49
C ILE A 11 15.78 -2.45 3.71
N LYS A 12 16.63 -2.43 4.74
CA LYS A 12 16.32 -3.09 6.00
C LYS A 12 15.33 -2.24 6.78
N ASP A 13 14.49 -2.91 7.55
CA ASP A 13 13.66 -2.27 8.57
C ASP A 13 12.70 -1.20 8.00
N ALA A 14 12.32 -1.35 6.73
CA ALA A 14 11.51 -0.40 5.98
C ALA A 14 10.21 -0.02 6.69
N HIS A 15 9.61 -0.95 7.45
CA HIS A 15 8.36 -0.77 8.21
C HIS A 15 8.47 -1.18 9.69
N LEU A 16 9.65 -1.02 10.30
CA LEU A 16 9.89 -1.47 11.68
C LEU A 16 9.46 -0.40 12.69
N ASN A 17 8.28 -0.60 13.29
CA ASN A 17 7.89 0.00 14.56
C ASN A 17 7.93 -1.09 15.64
N VAL A 18 8.43 -0.73 16.84
CA VAL A 18 9.14 -1.58 17.83
C VAL A 18 8.36 -2.78 18.40
N ASP A 19 7.06 -2.92 18.13
CA ASP A 19 6.25 -4.06 18.58
C ASP A 19 5.73 -4.84 17.36
N ALA A 20 6.54 -5.79 16.91
CA ALA A 20 6.37 -6.54 15.67
C ALA A 20 5.11 -7.42 15.66
N SER A 21 4.01 -6.90 15.09
CA SER A 21 2.88 -7.73 14.66
C SER A 21 3.07 -8.37 13.28
N GLY A 22 4.23 -8.15 12.63
CA GLY A 22 4.69 -8.94 11.48
C GLY A 22 3.69 -9.04 10.31
N LEU A 23 2.89 -7.99 10.08
CA LEU A 23 1.94 -8.02 8.98
C LEU A 23 2.69 -7.96 7.64
N PRO A 24 2.27 -8.75 6.64
CA PRO A 24 2.93 -8.80 5.34
C PRO A 24 2.99 -7.41 4.71
N CYS A 25 4.17 -7.09 4.19
CA CYS A 25 4.41 -5.85 3.47
C CYS A 25 4.14 -6.09 1.98
N ALA A 26 3.33 -5.22 1.39
CA ALA A 26 3.18 -5.16 -0.06
C ALA A 26 4.29 -4.26 -0.64
N LEU A 27 4.76 -4.56 -1.85
CA LEU A 27 5.71 -3.72 -2.56
C LEU A 27 5.40 -3.67 -4.06
N ALA A 28 5.68 -2.52 -4.67
CA ALA A 28 5.63 -2.32 -6.11
C ALA A 28 6.84 -1.49 -6.57
N TYR A 29 7.31 -1.74 -7.78
CA TYR A 29 8.44 -1.03 -8.38
C TYR A 29 8.01 -0.37 -9.70
N LEU A 30 8.38 0.90 -9.86
CA LEU A 30 8.23 1.66 -11.11
C LEU A 30 9.61 2.00 -11.66
N ASP A 31 10.01 1.26 -12.70
CA ASP A 31 11.36 1.33 -13.24
C ASP A 31 11.74 2.70 -13.80
N ARG A 32 10.86 3.30 -14.62
CA ARG A 32 11.13 4.59 -15.27
C ARG A 32 11.44 5.73 -14.31
N LYS A 33 10.79 5.74 -13.14
CA LYS A 33 11.02 6.75 -12.09
C LYS A 33 11.99 6.27 -11.01
N ARG A 34 12.42 5.01 -11.08
CA ARG A 34 13.24 4.33 -10.06
C ARG A 34 12.61 4.44 -8.68
N LEU A 35 11.29 4.24 -8.62
CA LEU A 35 10.51 4.35 -7.39
C LEU A 35 10.12 2.97 -6.88
N ILE A 36 10.32 2.74 -5.59
CA ILE A 36 9.69 1.63 -4.86
C ILE A 36 8.58 2.22 -4.01
N VAL A 37 7.43 1.57 -3.99
CA VAL A 37 6.36 1.85 -3.02
C VAL A 37 6.21 0.61 -2.16
N SER A 38 6.24 0.78 -0.84
CA SER A 38 6.03 -0.29 0.12
C SER A 38 4.94 0.12 1.12
N GLN A 39 4.16 -0.85 1.60
CA GLN A 39 3.12 -0.62 2.58
C GLN A 39 3.33 -1.51 3.81
N GLY A 40 3.23 -0.90 4.99
CA GLY A 40 3.31 -1.58 6.28
C GLY A 40 2.00 -1.45 7.03
N GLY A 41 1.49 -2.58 7.53
CA GLY A 41 0.26 -2.62 8.31
C GLY A 41 0.48 -2.54 9.82
N GLY A 42 -0.61 -2.70 10.57
CA GLY A 42 -0.53 -3.01 11.99
C GLY A 42 -0.20 -1.77 12.82
N MET A 43 1.02 -1.67 13.34
CA MET A 43 1.48 -0.47 14.08
C MET A 43 2.28 0.51 13.22
N ASP A 44 2.72 0.12 12.01
CA ASP A 44 3.34 1.05 11.07
C ASP A 44 2.24 1.87 10.36
N LYS A 45 1.28 1.20 9.70
CA LYS A 45 0.15 1.84 8.98
C LYS A 45 0.62 2.93 8.01
N THR A 46 1.77 2.72 7.37
CA THR A 46 2.31 3.68 6.42
C THR A 46 2.46 3.10 5.02
N VAL A 47 2.37 3.98 4.04
CA VAL A 47 2.93 3.74 2.71
C VAL A 47 4.19 4.57 2.57
N LYS A 48 5.31 3.92 2.26
CA LYS A 48 6.61 4.55 2.07
C LYS A 48 6.99 4.50 0.59
N VAL A 49 7.46 5.63 0.08
CA VAL A 49 7.98 5.76 -1.28
C VAL A 49 9.49 5.97 -1.20
N TRP A 50 10.24 5.23 -1.99
CA TRP A 50 11.70 5.19 -1.98
C TRP A 50 12.23 5.50 -3.38
N ASP A 51 13.34 6.23 -3.43
CA ASP A 51 14.12 6.36 -4.66
C ASP A 51 15.24 5.31 -4.63
N VAL A 52 15.29 4.44 -5.63
CA VAL A 52 16.28 3.36 -5.71
C VAL A 52 17.72 3.90 -5.76
N ARG A 53 17.92 5.16 -6.17
CA ARG A 53 19.23 5.82 -6.15
C ARG A 53 19.66 6.24 -4.75
N ARG A 54 18.72 6.38 -3.81
CA ARG A 54 18.99 6.76 -2.41
C ARG A 54 17.97 6.12 -1.47
N THR A 55 18.31 4.94 -0.97
CA THR A 55 17.44 4.11 -0.12
C THR A 55 17.69 4.25 1.37
N ASP A 56 18.53 5.21 1.77
CA ASP A 56 18.82 5.55 3.17
C ASP A 56 17.59 6.03 3.95
N LYS A 57 16.64 6.65 3.24
CA LYS A 57 15.36 7.11 3.79
C LYS A 57 14.30 7.19 2.70
N PRO A 58 13.01 7.03 3.06
CA PRO A 58 11.94 7.23 2.09
C PRO A 58 11.90 8.69 1.63
N VAL A 59 11.59 8.91 0.36
CA VAL A 59 11.34 10.25 -0.20
C VAL A 59 9.97 10.79 0.20
N LYS A 60 9.05 9.90 0.56
CA LYS A 60 7.73 10.25 1.09
C LYS A 60 7.21 9.16 2.03
N ILE A 61 6.52 9.59 3.08
CA ILE A 61 5.75 8.72 3.97
C ILE A 61 4.30 9.22 3.95
N PHE A 62 3.36 8.31 3.73
CA PHE A 62 1.93 8.54 3.89
C PHE A 62 1.47 7.78 5.14
N GLU A 63 1.00 8.53 6.12
CA GLU A 63 0.53 8.01 7.40
C GLU A 63 -0.94 7.57 7.33
N ASN A 64 -1.35 6.72 8.28
CA ASN A 64 -2.73 6.25 8.46
C ASN A 64 -3.30 5.46 7.27
N VAL A 65 -2.45 4.76 6.54
CA VAL A 65 -2.84 3.86 5.44
C VAL A 65 -2.57 2.41 5.86
N ASP A 66 -3.50 1.84 6.62
CA ASP A 66 -3.37 0.48 7.16
C ASP A 66 -3.72 -0.57 6.08
N CYS A 67 -3.04 -1.71 6.10
CA CYS A 67 -3.29 -2.81 5.17
C CYS A 67 -3.88 -4.03 5.87
N SER A 68 -4.46 -4.92 5.06
CA SER A 68 -4.85 -6.25 5.51
C SER A 68 -3.62 -7.11 5.76
N SER A 69 -3.75 -8.12 6.63
CA SER A 69 -2.76 -9.18 6.78
C SER A 69 -2.74 -10.15 5.61
N PHE A 70 -3.56 -9.94 4.59
CA PHE A 70 -3.73 -10.82 3.44
C PHE A 70 -3.49 -10.04 2.15
N GLY A 71 -2.67 -10.62 1.26
CA GLY A 71 -2.47 -10.14 -0.10
C GLY A 71 -1.54 -8.93 -0.26
N SER A 72 -1.36 -8.52 -1.52
CA SER A 72 -0.58 -7.33 -1.91
C SER A 72 -1.51 -6.40 -2.66
N ALA A 73 -1.73 -5.20 -2.12
CA ALA A 73 -2.70 -4.25 -2.64
C ALA A 73 -2.02 -2.96 -3.12
N ILE A 74 -0.93 -3.06 -3.88
CA ILE A 74 -0.26 -1.91 -4.50
C ILE A 74 -0.03 -2.18 -5.97
N CYS A 75 -0.39 -1.24 -6.84
CA CYS A 75 -0.02 -1.28 -8.25
C CYS A 75 0.24 0.12 -8.82
N PHE A 76 1.12 0.22 -9.81
CA PHE A 76 1.30 1.44 -10.59
C PHE A 76 0.31 1.47 -11.74
N SER A 77 -0.07 2.68 -12.15
CA SER A 77 -0.75 2.85 -13.43
C SER A 77 0.20 2.48 -14.58
N PRO A 78 -0.32 2.03 -15.71
CA PRO A 78 0.48 1.59 -16.88
C PRO A 78 1.41 2.68 -17.43
N ASP A 79 0.95 3.94 -17.38
CA ASP A 79 1.72 5.12 -17.78
C ASP A 79 2.72 5.58 -16.71
N GLY A 80 2.67 4.98 -15.51
CA GLY A 80 3.51 5.31 -14.37
C GLY A 80 3.23 6.67 -13.75
N ASN A 81 2.13 7.34 -14.09
CA ASN A 81 1.75 8.64 -13.53
C ASN A 81 1.07 8.54 -12.17
N PHE A 82 0.48 7.38 -11.87
CA PHE A 82 -0.24 7.14 -10.64
C PHE A 82 0.18 5.81 -10.00
N PHE A 83 -0.15 5.66 -8.73
CA PHE A 83 -0.17 4.36 -8.08
C PHE A 83 -1.41 4.25 -7.19
N ALA A 84 -1.93 3.04 -7.09
CA ALA A 84 -3.07 2.71 -6.26
C ALA A 84 -2.61 1.87 -5.06
N VAL A 85 -3.20 2.14 -3.90
CA VAL A 85 -2.98 1.39 -2.66
C VAL A 85 -4.32 1.00 -2.04
N GLY A 86 -4.53 -0.29 -1.85
CA GLY A 86 -5.64 -0.83 -1.08
C GLY A 86 -5.36 -0.68 0.41
N SER A 87 -6.36 -0.26 1.15
CA SER A 87 -6.28 -0.09 2.60
C SER A 87 -7.51 -0.63 3.31
N ARG A 88 -7.38 -0.81 4.61
CA ARG A 88 -8.49 -1.03 5.52
C ARG A 88 -8.70 0.20 6.40
N VAL A 89 -9.95 0.55 6.64
CA VAL A 89 -10.35 1.61 7.56
C VAL A 89 -11.31 1.03 8.57
N PHE A 90 -11.11 1.41 9.84
CA PHE A 90 -12.04 1.05 10.91
C PHE A 90 -13.05 2.16 11.09
N SER A 91 -14.31 1.91 10.71
CA SER A 91 -15.41 2.81 11.07
C SER A 91 -15.86 2.50 12.49
N SER A 92 -15.95 3.54 13.33
CA SER A 92 -16.70 3.43 14.58
C SER A 92 -18.19 3.53 14.27
N SER A 93 -18.90 2.41 14.35
CA SER A 93 -20.37 2.42 14.31
C SER A 93 -20.92 3.22 15.51
N SER A 94 -21.92 4.05 15.23
CA SER A 94 -22.52 5.05 16.12
C SER A 94 -22.95 4.49 17.50
N ALA A 95 -22.88 5.34 18.52
CA ALA A 95 -22.85 5.05 19.96
C ALA A 95 -24.11 4.41 20.60
N ARG A 96 -24.98 3.71 19.85
CA ARG A 96 -26.24 3.14 20.39
C ARG A 96 -26.21 1.66 20.75
N SER A 97 -25.12 0.93 20.46
CA SER A 97 -25.03 -0.51 20.79
C SER A 97 -23.90 -0.79 21.79
N LYS A 98 -24.23 -1.47 22.89
CA LYS A 98 -23.29 -1.86 23.97
C LYS A 98 -22.20 -2.85 23.51
N LYS A 99 -22.25 -3.32 22.25
CA LYS A 99 -21.21 -4.13 21.60
C LYS A 99 -20.77 -3.40 20.31
N LYS A 100 -19.72 -2.58 20.39
CA LYS A 100 -19.12 -1.93 19.20
C LYS A 100 -18.56 -3.03 18.28
N ARG A 101 -19.29 -3.41 17.24
CA ARG A 101 -18.67 -4.08 16.08
C ARG A 101 -17.87 -3.00 15.36
N LYS A 102 -16.54 -3.12 15.42
CA LYS A 102 -15.64 -2.34 14.58
C LYS A 102 -15.93 -2.79 13.16
N GLU A 103 -16.55 -1.91 12.37
CA GLU A 103 -16.87 -2.23 10.98
C GLU A 103 -15.61 -1.91 10.17
N GLU A 104 -15.02 -2.94 9.58
CA GLU A 104 -13.91 -2.79 8.66
C GLU A 104 -14.45 -2.39 7.28
N ARG A 105 -13.71 -1.53 6.60
CA ARG A 105 -14.05 -1.04 5.26
C ARG A 105 -12.81 -1.08 4.40
N GLY A 106 -12.96 -1.51 3.16
CA GLY A 106 -11.92 -1.49 2.14
C GLY A 106 -11.95 -0.18 1.38
N GLU A 107 -10.79 0.44 1.26
CA GLU A 107 -10.59 1.63 0.46
C GLU A 107 -9.48 1.43 -0.56
N VAL A 108 -9.55 2.17 -1.66
CA VAL A 108 -8.49 2.28 -2.66
C VAL A 108 -8.06 3.74 -2.70
N ASN A 109 -6.79 3.99 -2.44
CA ASN A 109 -6.17 5.29 -2.45
C ASN A 109 -5.37 5.46 -3.74
N ILE A 110 -5.61 6.52 -4.49
CA ILE A 110 -4.94 6.85 -5.75
C ILE A 110 -4.00 8.02 -5.50
N PHE A 111 -2.73 7.85 -5.86
CA PHE A 111 -1.69 8.84 -5.63
C PHE A 111 -1.05 9.25 -6.95
N ASP A 112 -0.64 10.52 -7.03
CA ASP A 112 0.25 11.01 -8.08
C ASP A 112 1.69 10.56 -7.79
N SER A 113 2.32 9.85 -8.72
CA SER A 113 3.65 9.27 -8.53
C SER A 113 4.80 10.28 -8.73
N SER A 114 4.52 11.45 -9.31
CA SER A 114 5.50 12.54 -9.46
C SER A 114 5.44 13.51 -8.28
N ARG A 115 4.22 13.94 -7.93
CA ARG A 115 3.96 14.92 -6.87
C ARG A 115 3.94 14.27 -5.49
N LEU A 116 3.78 12.94 -5.42
CA LEU A 116 3.69 12.17 -4.19
C LEU A 116 2.60 12.72 -3.25
N VAL A 117 1.41 12.90 -3.81
CA VAL A 117 0.20 13.34 -3.10
C VAL A 117 -0.92 12.34 -3.32
N ASN A 118 -1.73 12.13 -2.28
CA ASN A 118 -2.99 11.39 -2.42
C ASN A 118 -3.97 12.30 -3.19
N LEU A 119 -4.48 11.79 -4.32
CA LEU A 119 -5.48 12.48 -5.14
C LEU A 119 -6.89 12.09 -4.72
N GLN A 120 -7.09 10.83 -4.34
CA GLN A 120 -8.40 10.28 -4.07
C GLN A 120 -8.35 9.05 -3.16
N SER A 121 -9.28 8.98 -2.22
CA SER A 121 -9.57 7.77 -1.44
C SER A 121 -11.00 7.32 -1.74
N LEU A 122 -11.14 6.10 -2.24
CA LEU A 122 -12.40 5.54 -2.71
C LEU A 122 -12.82 4.39 -1.78
N HIS A 123 -14.01 4.50 -1.20
CA HIS A 123 -14.62 3.37 -0.50
C HIS A 123 -15.17 2.37 -1.52
N ILE A 124 -14.72 1.11 -1.45
CA ILE A 124 -15.12 0.08 -2.41
C ILE A 124 -16.01 -0.98 -1.76
N THR A 125 -15.63 -1.49 -0.59
CA THR A 125 -16.27 -2.68 0.01
C THR A 125 -16.31 -2.64 1.53
N SER A 126 -17.14 -3.50 2.12
CA SER A 126 -17.27 -3.72 3.57
C SER A 126 -16.17 -4.60 4.18
N GLY A 127 -15.07 -4.85 3.45
CA GLY A 127 -13.92 -5.61 3.92
C GLY A 127 -12.63 -5.06 3.31
N PRO A 128 -11.45 -5.33 3.90
CA PRO A 128 -10.17 -4.88 3.36
C PRO A 128 -9.95 -5.20 1.89
N VAL A 129 -9.35 -4.26 1.15
CA VAL A 129 -8.82 -4.53 -0.19
C VAL A 129 -7.52 -5.31 -0.05
N VAL A 130 -7.44 -6.47 -0.73
CA VAL A 130 -6.33 -7.42 -0.61
C VAL A 130 -5.57 -7.65 -1.91
N SER A 131 -6.15 -7.22 -3.03
CA SER A 131 -5.51 -7.31 -4.35
C SER A 131 -5.93 -6.14 -5.21
N LEU A 132 -4.98 -5.59 -5.96
CA LEU A 132 -5.22 -4.55 -6.96
C LEU A 132 -4.58 -4.95 -8.29
N TYR A 133 -5.28 -4.68 -9.38
CA TYR A 133 -4.77 -4.82 -10.73
C TYR A 133 -5.21 -3.64 -11.58
N TRP A 134 -4.25 -2.93 -12.17
CA TRP A 134 -4.53 -1.83 -13.09
C TRP A 134 -4.33 -2.33 -14.52
N ASP A 135 -5.40 -2.38 -15.29
CA ASP A 135 -5.35 -2.84 -16.68
C ASP A 135 -4.75 -1.77 -17.60
N ALA A 136 -3.75 -2.18 -18.39
CA ALA A 136 -3.03 -1.30 -19.31
C ALA A 136 -3.83 -0.87 -20.54
N THR A 137 -4.77 -1.70 -20.97
CA THR A 137 -5.46 -1.50 -22.24
C THR A 137 -6.69 -0.60 -22.07
N SER A 138 -7.47 -0.86 -21.02
CA SER A 138 -8.75 -0.20 -20.76
C SER A 138 -8.68 0.89 -19.69
N ASN A 139 -7.52 1.05 -19.03
CA ASN A 139 -7.34 1.97 -17.90
C ASN A 139 -8.34 1.74 -16.75
N ASN A 140 -8.74 0.48 -16.56
CA ASN A 140 -9.62 0.08 -15.46
C ASN A 140 -8.78 -0.39 -14.26
N LEU A 141 -9.21 -0.02 -13.06
CA LEU A 141 -8.64 -0.51 -11.81
C LEU A 141 -9.58 -1.55 -11.19
N LEU A 142 -9.09 -2.77 -11.03
CA LEU A 142 -9.80 -3.87 -10.38
C LEU A 142 -9.30 -4.01 -8.93
N ALA A 143 -10.25 -4.15 -8.00
CA ALA A 143 -9.97 -4.33 -6.59
C ALA A 143 -10.65 -5.59 -6.06
N GLY A 144 -9.86 -6.51 -5.52
CA GLY A 144 -10.35 -7.69 -4.80
C GLY A 144 -10.43 -7.41 -3.30
N SER A 145 -11.56 -7.77 -2.69
CA SER A 145 -11.82 -7.56 -1.26
C SER A 145 -12.12 -8.87 -0.55
N THR A 146 -11.85 -8.92 0.76
CA THR A 146 -12.34 -10.02 1.61
C THR A 146 -13.86 -9.98 1.82
N GLY A 147 -14.52 -8.88 1.45
CA GLY A 147 -15.96 -8.69 1.57
C GLY A 147 -16.81 -9.40 0.50
N GLY A 148 -16.18 -10.05 -0.49
CA GLY A 148 -16.84 -10.58 -1.68
C GLY A 148 -16.59 -9.72 -2.91
#